data_AF-A0AAU6QS44-F1
#
_entry.id   AF-A0AAU6QS44-F1
#
_cell.length_a   1.000
_cell.length_b   1.000
_cell.length_c   1.000
_cell.angle_alpha   90.00
_cell.angle_beta   90.00
_cell.angle_gamma   90.00
#
_symmetry.space_group_name_H-M   'P 1'
#
loop_
_entity.id
_entity.type
_entity.pdbx_description
1 polymer ?
#
loop_
_entity_poly.entity_id
_entity_poly.type
_entity_poly.pdbx_seq_one_letter_code
_entity_poly.pdbx_strand_id
1 'polypeptide(L)'
;MYKQGVGDFKYYVGTGSLAYAATREDRVCVLNILGSESRQVTPAGHIYSGGNVVFGTSPGRRGQVLETSIGNIPVYNNVVEGLEDGHAFNCGVIYLPPSAARDGVAELIRVNRSLKKIFIVTEKMSVHDSREIRAMGQQNGVDIFGGNSLGVADAWNRVRIGGVGWR
;
A
#
# COMPACT_ATOMS: atom_id res chain seq x y z
N MET A 1 8.39 -9.73 -19.38
CA MET A 1 7.64 -10.97 -19.12
C MET A 1 6.27 -10.54 -18.61
N TYR A 2 5.21 -10.73 -19.40
CA TYR A 2 3.86 -10.37 -18.95
C TYR A 2 3.46 -11.34 -17.84
N LYS A 3 3.11 -10.85 -16.65
CA LYS A 3 2.60 -11.69 -15.57
C LYS A 3 1.22 -12.20 -15.97
N GLN A 4 1.01 -13.52 -15.91
CA GLN A 4 -0.28 -14.12 -16.19
C GLN A 4 -1.22 -13.85 -15.01
N GLY A 5 -2.43 -13.37 -15.30
CA GLY A 5 -3.49 -13.17 -14.31
C GLY A 5 -4.26 -14.47 -14.03
N VAL A 6 -5.38 -14.33 -13.33
CA VAL A 6 -6.26 -15.45 -12.99
C VAL A 6 -7.05 -15.94 -14.21
N GLY A 7 -6.81 -17.20 -14.60
CA GLY A 7 -7.55 -17.89 -15.66
C GLY A 7 -7.51 -17.17 -17.01
N ASP A 8 -8.64 -17.22 -17.73
CA ASP A 8 -8.80 -16.61 -19.06
C ASP A 8 -9.32 -15.16 -18.99
N PHE A 9 -9.21 -14.50 -17.84
CA PHE A 9 -9.73 -13.14 -17.69
C PHE A 9 -8.92 -12.15 -18.54
N LYS A 10 -9.62 -11.30 -19.30
CA LYS A 10 -9.01 -10.37 -20.28
C LYS A 10 -7.99 -9.41 -19.66
N TYR A 11 -8.19 -9.03 -18.40
CA TYR A 11 -7.33 -8.09 -17.68
C TYR A 11 -6.50 -8.84 -16.64
N TYR A 12 -5.33 -8.32 -16.31
CA TYR A 12 -4.58 -8.83 -15.18
C TYR A 12 -5.40 -8.65 -13.90
N VAL A 13 -5.57 -9.75 -13.17
CA VAL A 13 -6.01 -9.80 -11.78
C VAL A 13 -5.12 -10.85 -11.13
N GLY A 14 -4.34 -10.46 -10.13
CA GLY A 14 -3.46 -11.37 -9.37
C GLY A 14 -4.20 -12.09 -8.23
N THR A 15 -5.21 -11.44 -7.67
CA THR A 15 -6.02 -11.93 -6.55
C THR A 15 -7.09 -12.91 -7.04
N GLY A 16 -6.72 -14.20 -7.14
CA GLY A 16 -7.63 -15.27 -7.58
C GLY A 16 -8.66 -15.75 -6.55
N SER A 17 -8.58 -15.25 -5.32
CA SER A 17 -9.51 -15.52 -4.23
C SER A 17 -9.51 -14.35 -3.25
N LEU A 18 -10.66 -14.07 -2.63
CA LEU A 18 -10.75 -13.07 -1.56
C LEU A 18 -9.79 -13.35 -0.40
N ALA A 19 -9.43 -14.62 -0.19
CA ALA A 19 -8.42 -15.02 0.80
C ALA A 19 -7.05 -14.37 0.59
N TYR A 20 -6.74 -13.87 -0.62
CA TYR A 20 -5.48 -13.19 -0.93
C TYR A 20 -5.58 -11.66 -0.88
N ALA A 21 -6.78 -11.10 -0.68
CA ALA A 21 -6.97 -9.66 -0.62
C ALA A 21 -6.29 -9.04 0.61
N ALA A 22 -6.31 -9.73 1.75
CA ALA A 22 -5.57 -9.38 2.98
C ALA A 22 -5.11 -10.67 3.69
N THR A 23 -3.82 -10.77 3.97
CA THR A 23 -3.17 -11.99 4.47
C THR A 23 -2.21 -11.65 5.61
N ARG A 24 -1.88 -12.62 6.47
CA ARG A 24 -0.93 -12.40 7.58
C ARG A 24 0.50 -12.20 7.09
N GLU A 25 0.77 -12.60 5.85
CA GLU A 25 2.04 -12.47 5.14
C GLU A 25 2.20 -11.10 4.48
N ASP A 26 1.15 -10.26 4.46
CA ASP A 26 1.24 -8.92 3.91
C ASP A 26 2.18 -8.05 4.75
N ARG A 27 3.21 -7.54 4.08
CA ARG A 27 4.13 -6.54 4.63
C ARG A 27 3.88 -5.24 3.90
N VAL A 28 3.56 -4.19 4.65
CA VAL A 28 2.97 -2.96 4.12
C VAL A 28 3.95 -1.79 4.17
N CYS A 29 4.11 -1.11 3.04
CA CYS A 29 4.75 0.21 2.95
C CYS A 29 3.67 1.28 2.81
N VAL A 30 3.65 2.28 3.70
CA VAL A 30 2.67 3.38 3.69
C VAL A 30 3.30 4.66 3.15
N LEU A 31 2.81 5.15 2.02
CA LEU A 31 3.22 6.43 1.44
C LEU A 31 2.51 7.58 2.15
N ASN A 32 3.27 8.59 2.57
CA ASN A 32 2.83 9.70 3.43
C ASN A 32 2.35 9.23 4.82
N ILE A 33 3.12 8.38 5.50
CA ILE A 33 2.74 7.76 6.79
C ILE A 33 2.54 8.77 7.93
N LEU A 34 3.23 9.92 7.89
CA LEU A 34 3.10 11.01 8.86
C LEU A 34 2.05 12.08 8.47
N GLY A 35 1.28 11.81 7.40
CA GLY A 35 0.14 12.63 7.01
C GLY A 35 -0.93 12.71 8.09
N SER A 36 -1.80 13.72 8.01
CA SER A 36 -2.82 14.00 9.03
C SER A 36 -3.74 12.81 9.31
N GLU A 37 -4.18 12.11 8.28
CA GLU A 37 -5.04 10.92 8.36
C GLU A 37 -4.23 9.65 8.65
N SER A 38 -3.22 9.37 7.83
CA SER A 38 -2.39 8.16 7.92
C SER A 38 -1.78 7.96 9.30
N ARG A 39 -1.27 9.02 9.95
CA ARG A 39 -0.67 8.92 11.30
C ARG A 39 -1.67 8.47 12.37
N GLN A 40 -2.96 8.72 12.16
CA GLN A 40 -4.02 8.34 13.11
C GLN A 40 -4.51 6.91 12.86
N VAL A 41 -4.69 6.53 11.59
CA VAL A 41 -5.32 5.26 11.22
C VAL A 41 -4.32 4.10 11.11
N THR A 42 -3.07 4.38 10.71
CA THR A 42 -2.03 3.35 10.52
C THR A 42 -1.74 2.56 11.79
N PRO A 43 -1.59 3.17 12.98
CA PRO A 43 -1.33 2.42 14.22
C PRO A 43 -2.44 1.40 14.52
N ALA A 44 -3.71 1.77 14.36
CA ALA A 44 -4.83 0.88 14.65
C ALA A 44 -4.82 -0.38 13.75
N GLY A 45 -4.61 -0.20 12.44
CA GLY A 45 -4.48 -1.31 11.49
C GLY A 45 -3.24 -2.17 11.76
N HIS A 46 -2.10 -1.53 12.03
CA HIS A 46 -0.83 -2.19 12.34
C HIS A 46 -0.93 -3.08 13.58
N ILE A 47 -1.48 -2.53 14.68
CA ILE A 47 -1.67 -3.24 15.95
C ILE A 47 -2.64 -4.41 15.78
N TYR A 48 -3.79 -4.16 15.13
CA TYR A 48 -4.78 -5.21 14.88
C TYR A 48 -4.20 -6.39 14.09
N SER A 49 -3.29 -6.08 13.15
CA SER A 49 -2.65 -7.04 12.25
C SER A 49 -1.37 -7.67 12.81
N GLY A 50 -0.99 -7.36 14.05
CA GLY A 50 0.21 -7.91 14.67
C GLY A 50 1.53 -7.44 14.03
N GLY A 51 1.58 -6.22 13.47
CA GLY A 51 2.84 -5.62 13.02
C GLY A 51 3.10 -5.65 11.50
N ASN A 52 2.06 -5.60 10.67
CA ASN A 52 2.19 -5.78 9.21
C ASN A 52 2.90 -4.60 8.49
N VAL A 53 2.73 -3.36 8.95
CA VAL A 53 3.45 -2.18 8.41
C VAL A 53 4.95 -2.25 8.74
N VAL A 54 5.79 -2.32 7.71
CA VAL A 54 7.26 -2.44 7.85
C VAL A 54 7.95 -1.09 7.95
N PHE A 55 7.49 -0.12 7.16
CA PHE A 55 7.98 1.25 7.14
C PHE A 55 6.96 2.14 6.43
N GLY A 56 7.18 3.44 6.49
CA GLY A 56 6.47 4.37 5.61
C GLY A 56 7.35 5.49 5.11
N THR A 57 6.81 6.29 4.20
CA THR A 57 7.53 7.42 3.61
C THR A 57 6.90 8.74 4.04
N SER A 58 7.73 9.76 4.22
CA SER A 58 7.33 11.15 4.36
C SER A 58 8.52 12.03 3.96
N PRO A 59 8.46 12.74 2.81
CA PRO A 59 9.58 13.51 2.30
C PRO A 59 10.13 14.52 3.32
N GLY A 60 11.45 14.54 3.50
CA GLY A 60 12.15 15.42 4.44
C GLY A 60 12.10 14.94 5.90
N ARG A 61 11.61 13.72 6.16
CA ARG A 61 11.43 13.20 7.52
C ARG A 61 12.12 11.86 7.77
N ARG A 62 13.12 11.50 6.96
CA ARG A 62 13.96 10.30 7.22
C ARG A 62 14.49 10.31 8.65
N GLY A 63 14.46 9.15 9.30
CA GLY A 63 14.94 8.96 10.67
C GLY A 63 13.90 9.29 11.76
N GLN A 64 12.76 9.89 11.39
CA GLN A 64 11.61 9.92 12.28
C GLN A 64 10.94 8.55 12.35
N VAL A 65 10.03 8.39 13.30
CA VAL A 65 9.23 7.19 13.49
C VAL A 65 7.76 7.55 13.67
N LEU A 66 6.88 6.62 13.31
CA LEU A 66 5.49 6.62 13.78
C LEU A 66 5.41 5.68 14.99
N GLU A 67 5.12 6.24 16.16
CA GLU A 67 5.02 5.47 17.41
C GLU A 67 3.76 4.59 17.43
N THR A 68 3.91 3.35 17.92
CA THR A 68 2.79 2.45 18.20
C THR A 68 3.05 1.66 19.49
N SER A 69 2.00 1.09 20.08
CA SER A 69 2.13 0.29 21.30
C SER A 69 2.86 -1.05 21.13
N ILE A 70 3.11 -1.48 19.88
CA ILE A 70 3.81 -2.73 19.55
C ILE A 70 5.17 -2.51 18.89
N GLY A 71 5.66 -1.26 18.89
CA GLY A 71 6.93 -0.88 18.29
C GLY A 71 6.81 0.29 17.32
N ASN A 72 7.92 0.98 17.09
CA ASN A 72 7.98 2.13 16.21
C ASN A 72 8.08 1.70 14.74
N ILE A 73 7.35 2.38 13.85
CA ILE A 73 7.44 2.18 12.41
C ILE A 73 8.45 3.21 11.86
N PRO A 74 9.54 2.79 11.20
CA PRO A 74 10.54 3.71 10.65
C PRO A 74 9.99 4.52 9.47
N VAL A 75 10.45 5.77 9.37
CA VAL A 75 10.05 6.71 8.31
C VAL A 75 11.25 7.08 7.44
N TYR A 76 11.02 7.04 6.13
CA TYR A 76 11.99 7.35 5.08
C TYR A 76 11.54 8.51 4.20
N ASN A 77 12.44 9.12 3.44
CA ASN A 77 12.06 10.15 2.47
C ASN A 77 11.30 9.56 1.28
N ASN A 78 11.66 8.34 0.87
CA ASN A 78 11.12 7.65 -0.31
C ASN A 78 11.19 6.12 -0.12
N VAL A 79 10.61 5.37 -1.05
CA VAL A 79 10.50 3.90 -0.96
C VAL A 79 11.86 3.21 -1.11
N VAL A 80 12.75 3.76 -1.95
CA VAL A 80 14.09 3.19 -2.21
C VAL A 80 14.93 3.16 -0.94
N GLU A 81 14.93 4.24 -0.16
CA GLU A 81 15.69 4.28 1.10
C GLU A 81 15.26 3.17 2.07
N GLY A 82 13.96 2.91 2.19
CA GLY A 82 13.46 1.82 3.04
C GLY A 82 13.90 0.45 2.53
N LEU A 83 13.93 0.24 1.22
CA LEU A 83 14.43 -0.99 0.61
C LEU A 83 15.94 -1.17 0.81
N GLU A 84 16.71 -0.09 0.66
CA GLU A 84 18.17 -0.07 0.87
C GLU A 84 18.57 -0.36 2.32
N ASP A 85 17.75 0.09 3.28
CA ASP A 85 17.89 -0.24 4.70
C ASP A 85 17.44 -1.68 5.04
N GLY A 86 17.07 -2.48 4.03
CA GLY A 86 16.80 -3.91 4.17
C GLY A 86 15.34 -4.26 4.45
N HIS A 87 14.42 -3.29 4.40
CA HIS A 87 13.00 -3.62 4.51
C HIS A 87 12.48 -4.32 3.25
N ALA A 88 11.56 -5.26 3.43
CA ALA A 88 10.88 -5.95 2.34
C ALA A 88 9.37 -5.80 2.51
N PHE A 89 8.66 -5.53 1.42
CA PHE A 89 7.22 -5.39 1.41
C PHE A 89 6.60 -5.94 0.12
N ASN A 90 5.33 -6.32 0.18
CA ASN A 90 4.56 -6.82 -0.96
C ASN A 90 3.27 -6.02 -1.20
N CYS A 91 2.93 -5.11 -0.29
CA CYS A 91 1.73 -4.28 -0.35
C CYS A 91 2.07 -2.80 -0.14
N GLY A 92 1.59 -1.94 -1.04
CA GLY A 92 1.66 -0.49 -0.89
C GLY A 92 0.32 0.10 -0.44
N VAL A 93 0.35 1.12 0.42
CA VAL A 93 -0.83 1.91 0.79
C VAL A 93 -0.53 3.39 0.56
N ILE A 94 -1.41 4.08 -0.16
CA ILE A 94 -1.21 5.47 -0.58
C ILE A 94 -2.15 6.41 0.17
N TYR A 95 -1.56 7.27 1.00
CA TYR A 95 -2.19 8.43 1.64
C TYR A 95 -1.66 9.75 1.06
N LEU A 96 -1.47 9.82 -0.26
CA LEU A 96 -1.01 11.01 -0.95
C LEU A 96 -2.19 11.88 -1.43
N PRO A 97 -2.01 13.19 -1.65
CA PRO A 97 -3.03 14.00 -2.31
C PRO A 97 -3.28 13.52 -3.75
N PRO A 98 -4.44 13.86 -4.35
CA PRO A 98 -4.83 13.37 -5.68
C PRO A 98 -3.78 13.61 -6.77
N SER A 99 -3.14 14.79 -6.74
CA SER A 99 -2.09 15.17 -7.68
C SER A 99 -0.81 14.34 -7.58
N ALA A 100 -0.58 13.65 -6.47
CA ALA A 100 0.64 12.86 -6.22
C ALA A 100 0.40 11.35 -6.17
N ALA A 101 -0.86 10.89 -6.12
CA ALA A 101 -1.18 9.48 -5.99
C ALA A 101 -0.66 8.63 -7.16
N ARG A 102 -0.74 9.14 -8.40
CA ARG A 102 -0.19 8.47 -9.58
C ARG A 102 1.32 8.25 -9.46
N ASP A 103 2.05 9.28 -9.06
CA ASP A 103 3.51 9.21 -8.96
C ASP A 103 3.93 8.28 -7.81
N GLY A 104 3.16 8.22 -6.73
CA GLY A 104 3.35 7.23 -5.66
C GLY A 104 3.14 5.78 -6.13
N VAL A 105 2.13 5.52 -6.98
CA VAL A 105 1.96 4.21 -7.63
C VAL A 105 3.16 3.88 -8.51
N ALA A 106 3.60 4.83 -9.33
CA ALA A 106 4.74 4.65 -10.23
C ALA A 106 6.03 4.34 -9.45
N GLU A 107 6.28 5.04 -8.35
CA GLU A 107 7.41 4.79 -7.45
C GLU A 107 7.38 3.35 -6.94
N LEU A 108 6.29 2.94 -6.28
CA LEU A 108 6.12 1.60 -5.72
C LEU A 108 6.40 0.50 -6.74
N ILE A 109 5.80 0.62 -7.93
CA ILE A 109 5.95 -0.36 -9.01
C ILE A 109 7.39 -0.40 -9.54
N ARG A 110 8.01 0.77 -9.75
CA ARG A 110 9.34 0.88 -10.36
C ARG A 110 10.43 0.29 -9.47
N VAL A 111 10.33 0.48 -8.17
CA VAL A 111 11.44 0.20 -7.24
C VAL A 111 11.28 -1.13 -6.50
N ASN A 112 10.06 -1.68 -6.41
CA ASN A 112 9.81 -2.94 -5.72
C ASN A 112 9.23 -4.02 -6.66
N ARG A 113 10.08 -4.98 -7.05
CA ARG A 113 9.67 -6.13 -7.89
C ARG A 113 8.77 -7.14 -7.15
N SER A 114 8.81 -7.16 -5.82
CA SER A 114 8.02 -8.05 -4.97
C SER A 114 6.61 -7.51 -4.70
N LEU A 115 6.28 -6.32 -5.21
CA LEU A 115 4.98 -5.71 -5.06
C LEU A 115 3.91 -6.54 -5.75
N LYS A 116 2.82 -6.82 -5.02
CA LYS A 116 1.66 -7.58 -5.50
C LYS A 116 0.41 -6.73 -5.60
N LYS A 117 0.22 -5.80 -4.66
CA LYS A 117 -1.00 -5.00 -4.58
C LYS A 117 -0.76 -3.61 -3.99
N ILE A 118 -1.59 -2.66 -4.41
CA ILE A 118 -1.61 -1.28 -3.92
C ILE A 118 -3.03 -0.90 -3.54
N PHE A 119 -3.19 -0.31 -2.35
CA PHE A 119 -4.44 0.33 -1.92
C PHE A 119 -4.29 1.84 -1.98
N ILE A 120 -5.21 2.50 -2.69
CA ILE A 120 -5.23 3.94 -2.88
C ILE A 120 -6.41 4.53 -2.11
N VAL A 121 -6.08 5.20 -1.00
CA VAL A 121 -7.08 5.80 -0.11
C VAL A 121 -7.59 7.13 -0.65
N THR A 122 -6.72 7.84 -1.35
CA THR A 122 -6.97 9.14 -1.96
C THR A 122 -8.32 9.23 -2.70
N GLU A 123 -9.15 10.18 -2.31
CA GLU A 123 -10.41 10.51 -2.98
C GLU A 123 -10.22 11.55 -4.09
N LYS A 124 -11.23 11.75 -4.95
CA LYS A 124 -11.28 12.84 -5.97
C LYS A 124 -10.11 12.82 -6.96
N MET A 125 -9.63 11.63 -7.31
CA MET A 125 -8.64 11.45 -8.37
C MET A 125 -9.25 11.75 -9.74
N SER A 126 -8.44 12.31 -10.64
CA SER A 126 -8.88 12.52 -12.02
C SER A 126 -9.06 11.18 -12.73
N VAL A 127 -9.99 11.13 -13.69
CA VAL A 127 -10.16 9.94 -14.54
C VAL A 127 -8.88 9.66 -15.35
N HIS A 128 -8.15 10.71 -15.72
CA HIS A 128 -6.87 10.60 -16.40
C HIS A 128 -5.85 9.81 -15.57
N ASP A 129 -5.58 10.26 -14.34
CA ASP A 129 -4.63 9.58 -13.45
C ASP A 129 -5.08 8.16 -13.13
N SER A 130 -6.38 7.96 -12.93
CA SER A 130 -6.95 6.63 -12.68
C SER A 130 -6.69 5.67 -13.84
N ARG A 131 -6.77 6.14 -15.10
CA ARG A 131 -6.46 5.32 -16.29
C ARG A 131 -4.98 4.97 -16.36
N GLU A 132 -4.09 5.91 -16.07
CA GLU A 132 -2.64 5.68 -16.05
C GLU A 132 -2.26 4.69 -14.94
N ILE A 133 -2.79 4.86 -13.73
CA ILE A 133 -2.59 3.94 -12.61
C ILE A 133 -3.04 2.53 -12.98
N ARG A 134 -4.24 2.39 -13.55
CA ARG A 134 -4.74 1.10 -14.00
C ARG A 134 -3.80 0.48 -15.04
N ALA A 135 -3.35 1.25 -16.02
CA ALA A 135 -2.42 0.76 -17.04
C ALA A 135 -1.08 0.29 -16.43
N MET A 136 -0.51 1.05 -15.49
CA MET A 136 0.70 0.67 -14.77
C MET A 136 0.53 -0.65 -14.01
N GLY A 137 -0.56 -0.81 -13.27
CA GLY A 137 -0.86 -2.05 -12.54
C GLY A 137 -1.00 -3.26 -13.46
N GLN A 138 -1.72 -3.09 -14.58
CA GLN A 138 -1.92 -4.14 -15.58
C GLN A 138 -0.59 -4.59 -16.22
N GLN A 139 0.28 -3.64 -16.58
CA GLN A 139 1.56 -3.95 -17.24
C GLN A 139 2.57 -4.63 -16.31
N ASN A 140 2.48 -4.37 -15.00
CA ASN A 140 3.45 -4.88 -14.02
C ASN A 140 2.91 -6.04 -13.17
N GLY A 141 1.68 -6.48 -13.46
CA GLY A 141 0.93 -7.46 -12.70
C GLY A 141 0.91 -7.12 -11.21
N VAL A 142 0.32 -5.97 -10.91
CA VAL A 142 0.05 -5.45 -9.57
C VAL A 142 -1.44 -5.12 -9.49
N ASP A 143 -2.11 -5.68 -8.50
CA ASP A 143 -3.52 -5.38 -8.26
C ASP A 143 -3.67 -3.98 -7.67
N ILE A 144 -4.55 -3.17 -8.26
CA ILE A 144 -4.87 -1.83 -7.77
C ILE A 144 -6.25 -1.84 -7.15
N PHE A 145 -6.32 -1.45 -5.88
CA PHE A 145 -7.56 -1.28 -5.14
C PHE A 145 -7.78 0.22 -4.88
N GLY A 146 -8.98 0.71 -5.20
CA GLY A 146 -9.42 2.05 -4.81
C GLY A 146 -9.24 3.14 -5.87
N GLY A 147 -8.84 4.33 -5.39
CA GLY A 147 -9.25 5.61 -5.98
C GLY A 147 -10.52 6.10 -5.28
N ASN A 148 -10.43 6.26 -3.95
CA ASN A 148 -11.50 6.27 -2.94
C ASN A 148 -11.78 4.88 -2.31
N SER A 149 -10.82 4.34 -1.55
CA SER A 149 -11.00 3.12 -0.76
C SER A 149 -10.42 3.27 0.64
N LEU A 150 -11.18 2.92 1.68
CA LEU A 150 -10.62 2.84 3.03
C LEU A 150 -9.61 1.69 3.21
N GLY A 151 -9.55 0.75 2.26
CA GLY A 151 -8.70 -0.44 2.33
C GLY A 151 -9.49 -1.73 2.47
N VAL A 152 -8.89 -2.74 3.10
CA VAL A 152 -9.46 -4.09 3.23
C VAL A 152 -9.19 -4.68 4.61
N ALA A 153 -10.15 -5.45 5.11
CA ALA A 153 -10.04 -6.16 6.37
C ALA A 153 -10.42 -7.63 6.19
N ASP A 154 -9.63 -8.51 6.77
CA ASP A 154 -9.99 -9.90 7.04
C ASP A 154 -10.12 -10.06 8.56
N ALA A 155 -11.37 -10.18 9.01
CA ALA A 155 -11.68 -10.32 10.43
C ALA A 155 -11.29 -11.70 10.99
N TRP A 156 -11.31 -12.74 10.16
CA TRP A 156 -10.97 -14.10 10.57
C TRP A 156 -9.48 -14.22 10.85
N ASN A 157 -8.66 -13.78 9.90
CA ASN A 157 -7.19 -13.80 10.04
C ASN A 157 -6.64 -12.62 10.85
N ARG A 158 -7.51 -11.68 11.23
CA ARG A 158 -7.21 -10.43 11.93
C ARG A 158 -6.17 -9.59 11.19
N VAL A 159 -6.44 -9.27 9.93
CA VAL A 159 -5.58 -8.43 9.09
C VAL A 159 -6.35 -7.20 8.63
N ARG A 160 -5.72 -6.04 8.68
CA ARG A 160 -6.22 -4.77 8.14
C ARG A 160 -5.13 -4.08 7.32
N ILE A 161 -5.51 -3.60 6.16
CA ILE A 161 -4.64 -2.81 5.26
C ILE A 161 -5.42 -1.54 4.91
N GLY A 162 -4.79 -0.38 5.09
CA GLY A 162 -5.46 0.92 4.99
C GLY A 162 -6.14 1.34 6.31
N GLY A 163 -7.11 2.26 6.21
CA GLY A 163 -7.82 2.85 7.33
C GLY A 163 -9.12 2.14 7.71
N VAL A 164 -9.45 1.00 7.12
CA VAL A 164 -10.72 0.31 7.40
C VAL A 164 -10.84 -0.11 8.88
N GLY A 165 -11.99 0.19 9.49
CA GLY A 165 -12.33 -0.23 10.87
C GLY A 165 -11.46 0.38 11.97
N TRP A 166 -10.84 1.55 11.72
CA TRP A 166 -9.96 2.21 12.70
C TRP A 166 -10.71 2.89 13.86
N ARG A 167 -12.03 3.09 13.71
CA ARG A 167 -12.94 3.55 14.75
C ARG A 167 -13.72 2.39 15.35
#